data_AF-A0A1G9JIU7-F1
#
_entry.id   AF-A0A1G9JIU7-F1
#
_cell.length_a   1.000
_cell.length_b   1.000
_cell.length_c   1.000
_cell.angle_alpha   90.00
_cell.angle_beta   90.00
_cell.angle_gamma   90.00
#
_symmetry.space_group_name_H-M   'P 1'
#
loop_
_entity.id
_entity.type
_entity.pdbx_description
1 polymer ?
#
loop_
_entity_poly.entity_id
_entity_poly.type
_entity_poly.pdbx_seq_one_letter_code
_entity_poly.pdbx_strand_id
1 'polypeptide(L)'
;MNIVKNLGFLRITGTFGLLIILSACNNNKNTSATDPFAKVNLYDQELGKRIEAYDQTIAPNNANSKSGNPALYIDFSSGINKAFAEPGIKEMMNTCFNTVLAQKFDVYKLGSNQITLLNIANTTELGQQVSDPAQYGDIWAPIQSAVEKIVAGNNDALLITDFEEWQKNIEVTRTAFLKIPFSQWLEKGNTIHFFIADYKEGPVDKHLYFTVFNCGNPNESSMISKLESKLEPFTTRFDLSNKSYKLRTGYPGEKSGGIFYDPSGKKDNDKNVLDLKDSYVNGLKKGNHFEFYPLGVDWNTIDKLHASYASQQQFNDFFRKLYIDLSNEDSYSFGDFDVKVSDVSTDFENFAKTEEAKKHRPKLTKGADGEAKFADQETDDIATACYDTNGKIKEQWIYKSTPAIPVNEVFTFNKSLFNNTKTSDTKNVEFGVSFDPRFSLKNIPNPKGLLKVDLLLNTATPNLAGEKLSKLQWVNAKGTANTALYESVKNTLQELKPAHKVIYSYYIKTQQ
;
A
#
# COMPACT_ATOMS: atom_id res chain seq x y z
N MET A 1 3.81 69.36 20.09
CA MET A 1 4.16 70.35 19.04
C MET A 1 4.77 69.59 17.88
N ASN A 2 4.15 69.74 16.70
CA ASN A 2 4.52 69.24 15.36
C ASN A 2 4.65 67.71 15.17
N ILE A 3 3.69 67.01 14.56
CA ILE A 3 3.06 67.07 13.22
C ILE A 3 3.62 65.97 12.29
N VAL A 4 2.76 64.94 12.11
CA VAL A 4 2.35 64.32 10.84
C VAL A 4 3.40 63.50 10.06
N LYS A 5 3.11 62.19 9.91
CA LYS A 5 2.54 61.64 8.67
C LYS A 5 1.83 60.30 8.89
N ASN A 6 0.50 60.38 8.88
CA ASN A 6 -0.41 59.29 8.59
C ASN A 6 -0.25 58.85 7.12
N LEU A 7 -0.19 57.55 6.87
CA LEU A 7 -0.77 56.97 5.66
C LEU A 7 -1.86 55.98 6.09
N GLY A 8 -3.11 56.43 6.00
CA GLY A 8 -4.26 55.56 5.97
C GLY A 8 -4.41 55.00 4.55
N PHE A 9 -4.73 53.72 4.45
CA PHE A 9 -5.39 53.20 3.26
C PHE A 9 -6.70 52.52 3.68
N LEU A 10 -7.78 53.12 3.19
CA LEU A 10 -9.14 52.62 3.19
C LEU A 10 -9.18 51.13 2.82
N ARG A 11 -9.83 50.31 3.65
CA ARG A 11 -10.45 49.07 3.17
C ARG A 11 -11.74 49.48 2.45
N ILE A 12 -11.63 49.57 1.13
CA ILE A 12 -12.78 49.67 0.24
C ILE A 12 -13.53 48.34 0.33
N THR A 13 -14.76 48.40 0.83
CA THR A 13 -15.82 47.44 0.56
C THR A 13 -16.02 47.35 -0.95
N GLY A 14 -15.51 46.27 -1.53
CA GLY A 14 -15.67 45.92 -2.94
C GLY A 14 -16.37 44.58 -3.06
N THR A 15 -17.70 44.61 -3.00
CA THR A 15 -18.58 43.64 -3.64
C THR A 15 -18.20 43.56 -5.12
N PHE A 16 -17.66 42.43 -5.59
CA PHE A 16 -17.77 41.94 -6.98
C PHE A 16 -16.99 40.61 -7.09
N GLY A 17 -17.66 39.52 -6.72
CA GLY A 17 -17.23 38.15 -7.03
C GLY A 17 -18.33 37.53 -7.87
N LEU A 18 -18.19 37.68 -9.19
CA LEU A 18 -19.13 37.31 -10.23
C LEU A 18 -19.57 35.84 -10.09
N LEU A 19 -20.81 35.62 -9.65
CA LEU A 19 -21.52 34.36 -9.83
C LEU A 19 -21.71 34.15 -11.33
N ILE A 20 -20.97 33.24 -11.95
CA ILE A 20 -21.31 32.72 -13.28
C ILE A 20 -22.48 31.76 -13.06
N ILE A 21 -23.69 32.31 -13.03
CA ILE A 21 -24.91 31.56 -13.28
C ILE A 21 -24.92 31.29 -14.78
N LEU A 22 -24.58 30.07 -15.19
CA LEU A 22 -24.87 29.59 -16.54
C LEU A 22 -26.39 29.43 -16.66
N SER A 23 -27.08 30.52 -16.93
CA SER A 23 -28.42 30.50 -17.49
C SER A 23 -28.29 29.96 -18.93
N ALA A 24 -28.64 28.69 -19.12
CA ALA A 24 -28.81 28.10 -20.42
C ALA A 24 -30.00 28.78 -21.13
N CYS A 25 -29.70 29.81 -21.94
CA CYS A 25 -30.63 30.31 -22.92
C CYS A 25 -30.84 29.26 -24.01
N ASN A 26 -32.07 28.77 -24.03
CA ASN A 26 -32.66 27.88 -25.01
C ASN A 26 -32.69 28.58 -26.37
N ASN A 27 -31.89 28.11 -27.33
CA ASN A 27 -32.18 28.11 -28.78
C ASN A 27 -30.94 27.68 -29.58
N ASN A 28 -30.78 26.36 -29.76
CA ASN A 28 -30.41 25.83 -31.05
C ASN A 28 -30.74 24.33 -31.11
N LYS A 29 -31.51 23.94 -32.13
CA LYS A 29 -31.68 22.54 -32.50
C LYS A 29 -30.31 22.01 -32.91
N ASN A 30 -29.71 21.19 -32.04
CA ASN A 30 -28.78 20.15 -32.43
C ASN A 30 -28.93 19.02 -31.41
N THR A 31 -29.49 17.92 -31.90
CA THR A 31 -29.46 16.56 -31.38
C THR A 31 -28.94 16.43 -29.95
N SER A 32 -29.82 16.12 -29.00
CA SER A 32 -29.41 15.48 -27.74
C SER A 32 -28.44 14.35 -28.10
N ALA A 33 -27.17 14.51 -27.78
CA ALA A 33 -26.20 13.45 -27.94
C ALA A 33 -26.70 12.31 -27.04
N THR A 34 -27.30 11.30 -27.67
CA THR A 34 -27.73 10.08 -26.99
C THR A 34 -26.51 9.52 -26.28
N ASP A 35 -26.60 9.26 -24.97
CA ASP A 35 -25.52 8.62 -24.21
C ASP A 35 -25.11 7.34 -24.95
N PRO A 36 -23.89 7.26 -25.52
CA PRO A 36 -23.49 6.11 -26.34
C PRO A 36 -23.47 4.81 -25.52
N PHE A 37 -23.48 4.92 -24.19
CA PHE A 37 -23.51 3.79 -23.26
C PHE A 37 -24.93 3.42 -22.80
N ALA A 38 -25.99 4.02 -23.34
CA ALA A 38 -27.37 3.78 -22.86
C ALA A 38 -27.82 2.30 -22.95
N LYS A 39 -27.19 1.50 -23.81
CA LYS A 39 -27.44 0.05 -23.95
C LYS A 39 -26.50 -0.82 -23.10
N VAL A 40 -25.50 -0.23 -22.45
CA VAL A 40 -24.51 -0.93 -21.64
C VAL A 40 -24.97 -0.94 -20.19
N ASN A 41 -25.21 -2.14 -19.64
CA ASN A 41 -25.46 -2.29 -18.21
C ASN A 41 -24.12 -2.41 -17.46
N LEU A 42 -23.73 -1.35 -16.75
CA LEU A 42 -22.47 -1.33 -15.98
C LEU A 42 -22.53 -2.20 -14.70
N TYR A 43 -23.74 -2.58 -14.28
CA TYR A 43 -24.03 -3.37 -13.07
C TYR A 43 -24.55 -4.78 -13.42
N ASP A 44 -23.98 -5.38 -14.46
CA ASP A 44 -24.27 -6.77 -14.87
C ASP A 44 -23.45 -7.81 -14.07
N GLN A 45 -23.45 -9.06 -14.52
CA GLN A 45 -22.72 -10.17 -13.87
C GLN A 45 -21.19 -9.95 -13.78
N GLU A 46 -20.62 -9.07 -14.59
CA GLU A 46 -19.19 -8.72 -14.60
C GLU A 46 -18.85 -7.57 -13.65
N LEU A 47 -19.83 -7.04 -12.89
CA LEU A 47 -19.64 -5.93 -11.95
C LEU A 47 -18.47 -6.18 -10.98
N GLY A 48 -18.35 -7.38 -10.41
CA GLY A 48 -17.25 -7.70 -9.49
C GLY A 48 -15.87 -7.49 -10.11
N LYS A 49 -15.67 -7.86 -11.39
CA LYS A 49 -14.40 -7.62 -12.10
C LYS A 49 -14.19 -6.13 -12.38
N ARG A 50 -15.25 -5.40 -12.72
CA ARG A 50 -15.16 -3.94 -12.92
C ARG A 50 -14.80 -3.21 -11.63
N ILE A 51 -15.33 -3.64 -10.48
CA ILE A 51 -14.98 -3.08 -9.16
C ILE A 51 -13.52 -3.38 -8.82
N GLU A 52 -13.03 -4.60 -9.07
CA GLU A 52 -11.61 -4.93 -8.86
C GLU A 52 -10.69 -4.02 -9.70
N ALA A 53 -11.02 -3.80 -10.97
CA ALA A 53 -10.26 -2.90 -11.85
C ALA A 53 -10.37 -1.42 -11.41
N TYR A 54 -11.54 -1.00 -10.93
CA TYR A 54 -11.77 0.34 -10.40
C TYR A 54 -10.92 0.60 -9.15
N ASP A 55 -10.96 -0.31 -8.16
CA ASP A 55 -10.17 -0.22 -6.93
C ASP A 55 -8.67 -0.13 -7.23
N GLN A 56 -8.16 -0.98 -8.13
CA GLN A 56 -6.77 -0.94 -8.59
C GLN A 56 -6.39 0.37 -9.29
N THR A 57 -7.35 1.08 -9.87
CA THR A 57 -7.10 2.36 -10.55
C THR A 57 -7.08 3.53 -9.57
N ILE A 58 -7.98 3.56 -8.59
CA ILE A 58 -8.11 4.69 -7.64
C ILE A 58 -7.24 4.55 -6.40
N ALA A 59 -6.94 3.31 -6.01
CA ALA A 59 -6.10 2.95 -4.90
C ALA A 59 -5.10 1.90 -5.40
N PRO A 60 -4.25 2.25 -6.39
CA PRO A 60 -3.27 1.32 -6.89
C PRO A 60 -2.49 0.78 -5.72
N ASN A 61 -2.34 -0.54 -5.69
CA ASN A 61 -1.44 -1.17 -4.75
C ASN A 61 -0.05 -0.68 -5.12
N ASN A 62 0.39 0.41 -4.48
CA ASN A 62 1.67 1.06 -4.77
C ASN A 62 2.85 0.14 -4.48
N ALA A 63 2.62 -1.07 -3.95
CA ALA A 63 3.58 -2.14 -3.96
C ALA A 63 4.22 -2.26 -5.35
N ASN A 64 5.42 -1.71 -5.48
CA ASN A 64 6.08 -1.59 -6.77
C ASN A 64 6.12 -2.95 -7.46
N SER A 65 5.70 -2.99 -8.73
CA SER A 65 5.88 -4.18 -9.56
C SER A 65 7.36 -4.47 -9.67
N LYS A 66 7.76 -5.69 -9.30
CA LYS A 66 9.15 -6.13 -9.40
C LYS A 66 9.62 -6.04 -10.85
N SER A 67 10.77 -5.40 -11.10
CA SER A 67 11.35 -5.26 -12.44
C SER A 67 12.81 -5.71 -12.48
N GLY A 68 13.08 -6.91 -12.99
CA GLY A 68 14.44 -7.46 -13.14
C GLY A 68 14.78 -8.52 -12.08
N ASN A 69 16.07 -8.78 -11.86
CA ASN A 69 16.52 -9.72 -10.83
C ASN A 69 16.62 -9.01 -9.48
N PRO A 70 16.24 -9.67 -8.37
CA PRO A 70 16.64 -9.21 -7.05
C PRO A 70 18.18 -9.25 -6.88
N ALA A 71 18.71 -8.55 -5.89
CA ALA A 71 20.15 -8.32 -5.76
C ALA A 71 20.70 -8.60 -4.35
N LEU A 72 21.96 -9.01 -4.29
CA LEU A 72 22.74 -9.17 -3.07
C LEU A 72 23.88 -8.15 -3.07
N TYR A 73 23.98 -7.34 -2.03
CA TYR A 73 25.05 -6.37 -1.81
C TYR A 73 25.82 -6.79 -0.57
N ILE A 74 27.12 -7.01 -0.72
CA ILE A 74 27.97 -7.46 0.38
C ILE A 74 29.06 -6.43 0.55
N ASP A 75 29.19 -5.94 1.77
CA ASP A 75 30.32 -5.17 2.22
C ASP A 75 31.61 -5.98 2.05
N PHE A 76 32.71 -5.34 1.67
CA PHE A 76 34.06 -5.91 1.61
C PHE A 76 35.08 -4.96 2.24
N SER A 77 34.63 -4.09 3.14
CA SER A 77 35.51 -3.24 3.94
C SER A 77 36.22 -4.06 5.03
N SER A 78 37.42 -3.65 5.41
CA SER A 78 38.29 -4.42 6.31
C SER A 78 37.70 -4.68 7.69
N GLY A 79 36.76 -3.85 8.15
CA GLY A 79 36.08 -4.00 9.44
C GLY A 79 35.24 -5.27 9.53
N ILE A 80 34.65 -5.71 8.42
CA ILE A 80 33.66 -6.80 8.46
C ILE A 80 34.28 -8.20 8.37
N ASN A 81 35.52 -8.32 7.88
CA ASN A 81 36.18 -9.63 7.67
C ASN A 81 36.16 -10.46 8.96
N LYS A 82 36.36 -9.79 10.10
CA LYS A 82 36.29 -10.42 11.42
C LYS A 82 34.88 -10.93 11.76
N ALA A 83 33.83 -10.19 11.39
CA ALA A 83 32.45 -10.64 11.58
C ALA A 83 32.19 -11.94 10.81
N PHE A 84 32.72 -12.06 9.59
CA PHE A 84 32.52 -13.25 8.75
C PHE A 84 33.32 -14.47 9.20
N ALA A 85 34.34 -14.28 10.03
CA ALA A 85 35.08 -15.37 10.66
C ALA A 85 34.31 -16.00 11.84
N GLU A 86 33.33 -15.30 12.41
CA GLU A 86 32.53 -15.81 13.53
C GLU A 86 31.67 -17.00 13.09
N PRO A 87 31.76 -18.18 13.76
CA PRO A 87 31.10 -19.40 13.29
C PRO A 87 29.61 -19.27 13.03
N GLY A 88 28.87 -18.61 13.93
CA GLY A 88 27.42 -18.40 13.79
C GLY A 88 27.05 -17.49 12.62
N ILE A 89 27.81 -16.40 12.42
CA ILE A 89 27.62 -15.51 11.27
C ILE A 89 27.95 -16.24 9.97
N LYS A 90 29.06 -17.00 9.95
CA LYS A 90 29.48 -17.78 8.78
C LYS A 90 28.42 -18.80 8.37
N GLU A 91 27.83 -19.52 9.33
CA GLU A 91 26.74 -20.46 9.07
C GLU A 91 25.49 -19.77 8.50
N MET A 92 25.10 -18.64 9.10
CA MET A 92 23.97 -17.84 8.64
C MET A 92 24.20 -17.29 7.22
N MET A 93 25.40 -16.80 6.91
CA MET A 93 25.77 -16.33 5.58
C MET A 93 25.70 -17.44 4.54
N ASN A 94 26.28 -18.61 4.81
CA ASN A 94 26.21 -19.76 3.92
C ASN A 94 24.75 -20.15 3.64
N THR A 95 23.91 -20.13 4.68
CA THR A 95 22.49 -20.42 4.56
C THR A 95 21.75 -19.38 3.72
N CYS A 96 22.08 -18.09 3.87
CA CYS A 96 21.55 -17.00 3.04
C CYS A 96 21.99 -17.15 1.58
N PHE A 97 23.28 -17.34 1.32
CA PHE A 97 23.82 -17.47 -0.02
C PHE A 97 23.21 -18.66 -0.77
N ASN A 98 23.06 -19.80 -0.11
CA ASN A 98 22.38 -20.97 -0.69
C ASN A 98 20.93 -20.67 -1.06
N THR A 99 20.24 -19.85 -0.28
CA THR A 99 18.84 -19.47 -0.54
C THR A 99 18.72 -18.47 -1.68
N VAL A 100 19.61 -17.49 -1.69
CA VAL A 100 19.67 -16.43 -2.70
C VAL A 100 20.08 -17.06 -4.03
N LEU A 101 21.25 -17.68 -4.14
CA LEU A 101 21.76 -18.18 -5.42
C LEU A 101 21.03 -19.41 -5.98
N ALA A 102 20.15 -20.08 -5.21
CA ALA A 102 19.18 -21.02 -5.77
C ALA A 102 18.20 -20.35 -6.76
N GLN A 103 18.19 -19.01 -6.81
CA GLN A 103 17.44 -18.21 -7.77
C GLN A 103 18.40 -17.21 -8.42
N LYS A 104 17.96 -16.57 -9.50
CA LYS A 104 18.80 -15.64 -10.26
C LYS A 104 18.88 -14.30 -9.53
N PHE A 105 20.00 -14.03 -8.85
CA PHE A 105 20.30 -12.75 -8.22
C PHE A 105 21.56 -12.11 -8.80
N ASP A 106 21.57 -10.79 -8.87
CA ASP A 106 22.78 -10.03 -9.16
C ASP A 106 23.58 -9.84 -7.85
N VAL A 107 24.87 -10.17 -7.85
CA VAL A 107 25.72 -10.07 -6.65
C VAL A 107 26.67 -8.89 -6.81
N TYR A 108 26.70 -7.99 -5.83
CA TYR A 108 27.53 -6.79 -5.83
C TYR A 108 28.47 -6.78 -4.62
N LYS A 109 29.74 -6.47 -4.88
CA LYS A 109 30.77 -6.12 -3.90
C LYS A 109 30.74 -4.62 -3.62
N LEU A 110 30.75 -4.26 -2.35
CA LEU A 110 30.90 -2.89 -1.86
C LEU A 110 32.29 -2.73 -1.25
N GLY A 111 33.18 -2.00 -1.92
CA GLY A 111 34.54 -1.82 -1.44
C GLY A 111 35.28 -0.81 -2.29
N SER A 112 36.33 -0.21 -1.72
CA SER A 112 37.09 0.86 -2.37
C SER A 112 36.23 2.00 -2.89
N ASN A 113 35.19 2.35 -2.12
CA ASN A 113 34.22 3.38 -2.49
C ASN A 113 33.54 3.13 -3.84
N GLN A 114 33.41 1.86 -4.26
CA GLN A 114 32.76 1.43 -5.50
C GLN A 114 31.75 0.30 -5.26
N ILE A 115 30.75 0.23 -6.15
CA ILE A 115 29.77 -0.86 -6.24
C ILE A 115 30.11 -1.68 -7.48
N THR A 116 30.64 -2.89 -7.31
CA THR A 116 31.10 -3.73 -8.43
C THR A 116 30.27 -5.00 -8.53
N LEU A 117 29.77 -5.31 -9.73
CA LEU A 117 29.10 -6.59 -9.98
C LEU A 117 30.12 -7.74 -9.91
N LEU A 118 29.81 -8.77 -9.14
CA LEU A 118 30.57 -10.01 -9.07
C LEU A 118 29.96 -11.03 -10.03
N ASN A 119 30.78 -11.56 -10.93
CA ASN A 119 30.40 -12.67 -11.80
C ASN A 119 30.56 -13.98 -11.03
N ILE A 120 29.52 -14.34 -10.27
CA ILE A 120 29.49 -15.55 -9.45
C ILE A 120 28.63 -16.61 -10.15
N ALA A 121 29.18 -17.81 -10.35
CA ALA A 121 28.45 -18.91 -10.97
C ALA A 121 27.66 -19.77 -9.97
N ASN A 122 28.09 -19.84 -8.70
CA ASN A 122 27.46 -20.67 -7.66
C ASN A 122 27.81 -20.23 -6.23
N THR A 123 27.18 -20.87 -5.25
CA THR A 123 27.31 -20.53 -3.81
C THR A 123 28.70 -20.80 -3.26
N THR A 124 29.39 -21.85 -3.76
CA THR A 124 30.76 -22.17 -3.35
C THR A 124 31.72 -21.06 -3.75
N GLU A 125 31.61 -20.54 -4.97
CA GLU A 125 32.44 -19.44 -5.44
C GLU A 125 32.20 -18.16 -4.63
N LEU A 126 30.94 -17.83 -4.34
CA LEU A 126 30.62 -16.70 -3.46
C LEU A 126 31.22 -16.88 -2.07
N GLY A 127 31.05 -18.07 -1.49
CA GLY A 127 31.60 -18.40 -0.18
C GLY A 127 33.13 -18.31 -0.13
N GLN A 128 33.81 -18.71 -1.21
CA GLN A 128 35.27 -18.56 -1.33
C GLN A 128 35.69 -17.10 -1.39
N GLN A 129 35.04 -16.27 -2.21
CA GLN A 129 35.37 -14.84 -2.30
C GLN A 129 35.14 -14.13 -0.96
N VAL A 130 34.01 -14.40 -0.31
CA VAL A 130 33.66 -13.79 0.98
C VAL A 130 34.56 -14.30 2.12
N SER A 131 35.10 -15.51 2.02
CA SER A 131 36.03 -16.05 3.02
C SER A 131 37.49 -15.67 2.79
N ASP A 132 37.82 -15.03 1.66
CA ASP A 132 39.21 -14.66 1.31
C ASP A 132 39.59 -13.31 1.94
N PRO A 133 40.51 -13.28 2.93
CA PRO A 133 40.93 -12.04 3.57
C PRO A 133 41.53 -11.01 2.61
N ALA A 134 42.09 -11.44 1.47
CA ALA A 134 42.65 -10.53 0.47
C ALA A 134 41.59 -9.65 -0.20
N GLN A 135 40.30 -10.03 -0.12
CA GLN A 135 39.22 -9.23 -0.67
C GLN A 135 38.89 -7.97 0.15
N TYR A 136 39.42 -7.88 1.38
CA TYR A 136 39.09 -6.89 2.41
C TYR A 136 40.18 -5.85 2.64
N GLY A 137 40.88 -5.43 1.58
CA GLY A 137 42.05 -4.55 1.67
C GLY A 137 41.76 -3.06 1.91
N ASP A 138 40.49 -2.64 1.81
CA ASP A 138 40.07 -1.23 1.95
C ASP A 138 39.11 -1.08 3.13
N ILE A 139 39.09 0.07 3.80
CA ILE A 139 38.12 0.38 4.87
C ILE A 139 36.81 0.98 4.33
N TRP A 140 36.72 1.34 3.05
CA TRP A 140 35.59 2.11 2.52
C TRP A 140 34.59 1.28 1.72
N ALA A 141 33.39 1.10 2.27
CA ALA A 141 32.21 0.65 1.53
C ALA A 141 31.29 1.86 1.23
N PRO A 142 30.80 2.02 -0.02
CA PRO A 142 29.89 3.12 -0.38
C PRO A 142 28.44 2.77 -0.03
N ILE A 143 28.11 2.68 1.26
CA ILE A 143 26.86 2.13 1.77
C ILE A 143 25.69 3.04 1.38
N GLN A 144 25.84 4.37 1.51
CA GLN A 144 24.80 5.31 1.06
C GLN A 144 24.44 5.09 -0.41
N SER A 145 25.44 5.04 -1.29
CA SER A 145 25.23 4.85 -2.72
C SER A 145 24.66 3.47 -3.05
N ALA A 146 25.01 2.44 -2.29
CA ALA A 146 24.41 1.11 -2.44
C ALA A 146 22.92 1.12 -2.12
N VAL A 147 22.52 1.77 -1.02
CA VAL A 147 21.11 1.94 -0.67
C VAL A 147 20.38 2.79 -1.70
N GLU A 148 20.97 3.89 -2.18
CA GLU A 148 20.39 4.69 -3.28
C GLU A 148 20.18 3.86 -4.55
N LYS A 149 21.13 2.99 -4.92
CA LYS A 149 20.99 2.06 -6.05
C LYS A 149 19.89 1.04 -5.81
N ILE A 150 19.75 0.49 -4.60
CA ILE A 150 18.65 -0.41 -4.23
C ILE A 150 17.31 0.31 -4.40
N VAL A 151 17.20 1.53 -3.88
CA VAL A 151 15.95 2.32 -3.88
C VAL A 151 15.58 2.82 -5.28
N ALA A 152 16.56 3.10 -6.13
CA ALA A 152 16.37 3.38 -7.54
C ALA A 152 15.95 2.11 -8.31
N GLY A 153 16.36 0.94 -7.85
CA GLY A 153 15.84 -0.35 -8.30
C GLY A 153 14.39 -0.56 -7.88
N ASN A 154 13.68 -1.44 -8.58
CA ASN A 154 12.33 -1.88 -8.20
C ASN A 154 12.32 -3.40 -8.01
N ASN A 155 13.25 -3.96 -7.24
CA ASN A 155 13.28 -5.38 -6.86
C ASN A 155 13.69 -5.54 -5.40
N ASP A 156 13.53 -6.77 -4.88
CA ASP A 156 14.06 -7.11 -3.57
C ASP A 156 15.60 -7.04 -3.56
N ALA A 157 16.18 -6.62 -2.44
CA ALA A 157 17.61 -6.63 -2.24
C ALA A 157 17.98 -7.07 -0.82
N LEU A 158 19.10 -7.79 -0.69
CA LEU A 158 19.75 -8.08 0.59
C LEU A 158 21.04 -7.27 0.65
N LEU A 159 21.19 -6.44 1.67
CA LEU A 159 22.41 -5.71 1.99
C LEU A 159 23.02 -6.30 3.26
N ILE A 160 24.29 -6.72 3.20
CA ILE A 160 25.06 -7.24 4.34
C ILE A 160 26.21 -6.27 4.62
N THR A 161 26.15 -5.56 5.74
CA THR A 161 27.13 -4.53 6.16
C THR A 161 27.02 -4.27 7.67
N ASP A 162 28.00 -3.59 8.26
CA ASP A 162 27.95 -3.03 9.61
C ASP A 162 27.41 -1.58 9.67
N PHE A 163 27.08 -1.00 8.50
CA PHE A 163 26.61 0.39 8.34
C PHE A 163 27.64 1.47 8.74
N GLU A 164 28.94 1.14 8.85
CA GLU A 164 30.01 2.12 9.07
C GLU A 164 30.33 2.90 7.78
N GLU A 165 29.51 3.92 7.49
CA GLU A 165 29.69 4.80 6.32
C GLU A 165 30.87 5.77 6.51
N TRP A 166 31.68 5.93 5.47
CA TRP A 166 32.80 6.88 5.42
C TRP A 166 32.64 7.86 4.28
N GLN A 167 32.72 9.16 4.57
CA GLN A 167 32.64 10.22 3.57
C GLN A 167 33.84 11.14 3.70
N LYS A 168 34.55 11.35 2.59
CA LYS A 168 35.77 12.18 2.54
C LYS A 168 36.78 11.78 3.64
N ASN A 169 36.97 10.47 3.83
CA ASN A 169 37.86 9.86 4.83
C ASN A 169 37.47 10.12 6.30
N ILE A 170 36.22 10.49 6.56
CA ILE A 170 35.68 10.69 7.91
C ILE A 170 34.47 9.77 8.08
N GLU A 171 34.45 9.00 9.16
CA GLU A 171 33.31 8.17 9.56
C GLU A 171 32.08 9.06 9.84
N VAL A 172 30.95 8.70 9.26
CA VAL A 172 29.68 9.37 9.49
C VAL A 172 29.06 8.79 10.76
N THR A 173 29.16 9.54 11.86
CA THR A 173 28.75 9.03 13.20
C THR A 173 27.43 9.56 13.71
N ARG A 174 26.88 10.65 13.15
CA ARG A 174 25.65 11.29 13.64
C ARG A 174 24.66 11.70 12.56
N THR A 175 25.13 11.94 11.34
CA THR A 175 24.29 12.38 10.24
C THR A 175 23.40 11.23 9.78
N ALA A 176 22.09 11.50 9.64
CA ALA A 176 21.08 10.57 9.16
C ALA A 176 21.18 10.33 7.63
N PHE A 177 22.30 9.77 7.17
CA PHE A 177 22.65 9.67 5.74
C PHE A 177 21.70 8.78 4.91
N LEU A 178 20.95 7.87 5.54
CA LEU A 178 19.96 7.02 4.86
C LEU A 178 18.52 7.52 4.96
N LYS A 179 18.25 8.64 5.64
CA LYS A 179 16.88 9.17 5.79
C LYS A 179 16.17 9.32 4.43
N ILE A 180 16.83 9.97 3.47
CA ILE A 180 16.24 10.26 2.15
C ILE A 180 15.93 8.96 1.39
N PRO A 181 16.88 8.04 1.15
CA PRO A 181 16.57 6.82 0.41
C PRO A 181 15.59 5.90 1.15
N PHE A 182 15.65 5.79 2.48
CA PHE A 182 14.63 5.04 3.24
C PHE A 182 13.23 5.64 3.05
N SER A 183 13.11 6.96 3.09
CA SER A 183 11.82 7.62 2.90
C SER A 183 11.25 7.35 1.51
N GLN A 184 12.08 7.53 0.47
CA GLN A 184 11.71 7.22 -0.91
C GLN A 184 11.27 5.76 -1.10
N TRP A 185 11.90 4.82 -0.41
CA TRP A 185 11.53 3.41 -0.46
C TRP A 185 10.16 3.14 0.17
N LEU A 186 9.92 3.66 1.38
CA LEU A 186 8.66 3.43 2.09
C LEU A 186 7.47 4.18 1.47
N GLU A 187 7.70 5.33 0.84
CA GLU A 187 6.67 6.07 0.08
C GLU A 187 6.16 5.26 -1.13
N LYS A 188 7.03 4.44 -1.72
CA LYS A 188 6.68 3.43 -2.74
C LYS A 188 5.94 2.22 -2.15
N GLY A 189 5.54 2.26 -0.87
CA GLY A 189 4.84 1.14 -0.22
C GLY A 189 5.71 -0.11 0.00
N ASN A 190 7.03 0.02 -0.10
CA ASN A 190 7.97 -1.06 0.15
C ASN A 190 8.33 -1.12 1.65
N THR A 191 9.09 -2.13 2.05
CA THR A 191 9.50 -2.35 3.46
C THR A 191 10.98 -2.67 3.58
N ILE A 192 11.54 -2.45 4.78
CA ILE A 192 12.94 -2.74 5.10
C ILE A 192 12.96 -3.57 6.39
N HIS A 193 13.65 -4.71 6.36
CA HIS A 193 13.76 -5.62 7.49
C HIS A 193 15.23 -5.75 7.89
N PHE A 194 15.56 -5.34 9.10
CA PHE A 194 16.90 -5.48 9.66
C PHE A 194 16.97 -6.77 10.49
N PHE A 195 17.86 -7.67 10.12
CA PHE A 195 18.24 -8.82 10.94
C PHE A 195 19.64 -8.54 11.51
N ILE A 196 19.69 -8.28 12.81
CA ILE A 196 20.87 -7.76 13.50
C ILE A 196 21.56 -8.91 14.22
N ALA A 197 22.75 -9.28 13.77
CA ALA A 197 23.61 -10.26 14.40
C ALA A 197 24.64 -9.57 15.29
N ASP A 198 24.65 -9.90 16.57
CA ASP A 198 25.65 -9.40 17.51
C ASP A 198 26.92 -10.26 17.41
N TYR A 199 28.08 -9.61 17.40
CA TYR A 199 29.38 -10.28 17.49
C TYR A 199 30.37 -9.46 18.30
N LYS A 200 31.54 -10.04 18.58
CA LYS A 200 32.62 -9.35 19.29
C LYS A 200 33.84 -9.18 18.42
N GLU A 201 34.40 -7.98 18.44
CA GLU A 201 35.72 -7.70 17.91
C GLU A 201 36.68 -7.44 19.07
N GLY A 202 37.27 -8.51 19.61
CA GLY A 202 38.00 -8.44 20.88
C GLY A 202 37.04 -8.10 22.04
N PRO A 203 37.26 -7.01 22.80
CA PRO A 203 36.36 -6.60 23.88
C PRO A 203 35.17 -5.75 23.40
N VAL A 204 35.12 -5.36 22.13
CA VAL A 204 34.10 -4.44 21.61
C VAL A 204 32.91 -5.21 21.07
N ASP A 205 31.71 -4.88 21.55
CA ASP A 205 30.46 -5.40 20.99
C ASP A 205 30.13 -4.68 19.68
N LYS A 206 29.79 -5.45 18.66
CA LYS A 206 29.54 -5.00 17.30
C LYS A 206 28.29 -5.65 16.73
N HIS A 207 27.77 -5.06 15.65
CA HIS A 207 26.59 -5.54 14.95
C HIS A 207 26.91 -5.74 13.47
N LEU A 208 26.44 -6.86 12.91
CA LEU A 208 26.37 -7.09 11.48
C LEU A 208 24.89 -7.14 11.08
N TYR A 209 24.54 -6.43 10.02
CA TYR A 209 23.15 -6.28 9.59
C TYR A 209 22.92 -7.03 8.29
N PHE A 210 21.95 -7.93 8.29
CA PHE A 210 21.36 -8.52 7.10
C PHE A 210 20.07 -7.74 6.84
N THR A 211 20.14 -6.77 5.93
CA THR A 211 19.04 -5.84 5.67
C THR A 211 18.32 -6.22 4.39
N VAL A 212 17.08 -6.70 4.53
CA VAL A 212 16.23 -7.06 3.39
C VAL A 212 15.36 -5.87 3.01
N PHE A 213 15.59 -5.32 1.83
CA PHE A 213 14.70 -4.37 1.16
C PHE A 213 13.68 -5.18 0.37
N ASN A 214 12.42 -5.18 0.80
CA ASN A 214 11.37 -5.92 0.13
C ASN A 214 10.54 -4.98 -0.75
N CYS A 215 10.47 -5.31 -2.04
CA CYS A 215 9.69 -4.56 -3.02
C CYS A 215 8.24 -5.04 -3.01
N GLY A 216 7.32 -4.12 -2.74
CA GLY A 216 5.89 -4.38 -2.64
C GLY A 216 5.48 -5.18 -1.40
N ASN A 217 4.29 -5.79 -1.46
CA ASN A 217 3.76 -6.62 -0.38
C ASN A 217 4.46 -7.99 -0.41
N PRO A 218 4.98 -8.47 0.73
CA PRO A 218 5.57 -9.81 0.81
C PRO A 218 4.58 -10.91 0.39
N ASN A 219 5.08 -11.84 -0.42
CA ASN A 219 4.42 -13.09 -0.81
C ASN A 219 5.44 -14.24 -0.75
N GLU A 220 5.03 -15.48 -1.05
CA GLU A 220 5.92 -16.65 -0.98
C GLU A 220 7.18 -16.53 -1.85
N SER A 221 7.11 -15.78 -2.95
CA SER A 221 8.24 -15.53 -3.86
C SER A 221 9.16 -14.39 -3.39
N SER A 222 8.77 -13.64 -2.36
CA SER A 222 9.55 -12.49 -1.89
C SER A 222 10.79 -12.92 -1.10
N MET A 223 11.84 -12.10 -1.18
CA MET A 223 13.11 -12.40 -0.51
C MET A 223 12.94 -12.57 1.01
N ILE A 224 12.14 -11.71 1.64
CA ILE A 224 11.89 -11.78 3.08
C ILE A 224 11.30 -13.13 3.49
N SER A 225 10.28 -13.62 2.78
CA SER A 225 9.61 -14.90 3.05
C SER A 225 10.55 -16.12 2.97
N LYS A 226 11.64 -15.99 2.21
CA LYS A 226 12.64 -17.05 2.01
C LYS A 226 13.76 -17.02 3.05
N LEU A 227 14.08 -15.82 3.57
CA LEU A 227 15.21 -15.59 4.46
C LEU A 227 14.81 -15.48 5.93
N GLU A 228 13.59 -15.06 6.26
CA GLU A 228 13.10 -14.80 7.62
C GLU A 228 13.39 -15.98 8.57
N SER A 229 12.90 -17.18 8.25
CA SER A 229 13.09 -18.38 9.10
C SER A 229 14.56 -18.82 9.26
N LYS A 230 15.46 -18.33 8.40
CA LYS A 230 16.90 -18.64 8.41
C LYS A 230 17.71 -17.62 9.19
N LEU A 231 17.25 -16.36 9.20
CA LEU A 231 17.90 -15.24 9.87
C LEU A 231 17.40 -15.06 11.31
N GLU A 232 16.10 -15.21 11.56
CA GLU A 232 15.50 -14.97 12.88
C GLU A 232 16.13 -15.76 14.04
N PRO A 233 16.52 -17.05 13.89
CA PRO A 233 17.08 -17.81 15.02
C PRO A 233 18.39 -17.25 15.58
N PHE A 234 19.10 -16.42 14.81
CA PHE A 234 20.43 -15.91 15.16
C PHE A 234 20.49 -14.39 15.29
N THR A 235 19.36 -13.70 15.14
CA THR A 235 19.32 -12.25 15.03
C THR A 235 18.22 -11.61 15.83
N THR A 236 18.40 -10.33 16.15
CA THR A 236 17.30 -9.46 16.55
C THR A 236 16.72 -8.80 15.31
N ARG A 237 15.40 -8.93 15.11
CA ARG A 237 14.72 -8.33 13.97
C ARG A 237 14.10 -6.97 14.31
N PHE A 238 14.35 -5.98 13.46
CA PHE A 238 13.66 -4.70 13.45
C PHE A 238 13.02 -4.43 12.07
N ASP A 239 11.72 -4.21 12.04
CA ASP A 239 11.01 -3.88 10.81
C ASP A 239 10.78 -2.36 10.67
N LEU A 240 11.30 -1.78 9.60
CA LEU A 240 11.03 -0.42 9.15
C LEU A 240 9.96 -0.43 8.06
N SER A 241 8.73 -0.04 8.43
CA SER A 241 7.55 -0.07 7.56
C SER A 241 6.47 0.91 8.03
N ASN A 242 5.76 1.54 7.09
CA ASN A 242 4.54 2.31 7.37
C ASN A 242 3.26 1.44 7.40
N LYS A 243 3.41 0.13 7.20
CA LYS A 243 2.35 -0.89 7.18
C LYS A 243 2.88 -2.21 7.77
N SER A 244 3.31 -2.19 9.04
CA SER A 244 3.80 -3.41 9.72
C SER A 244 2.69 -4.40 10.10
N TYR A 245 1.42 -4.00 9.95
CA TYR A 245 0.27 -4.85 10.21
C TYR A 245 -0.06 -5.79 9.05
N LYS A 246 -0.70 -6.91 9.36
CA LYS A 246 -1.24 -7.86 8.37
C LYS A 246 -2.75 -7.97 8.52
N LEU A 247 -3.46 -8.01 7.40
CA LEU A 247 -4.92 -8.21 7.37
C LEU A 247 -5.26 -9.64 6.97
N ARG A 248 -6.30 -10.20 7.58
CA ARG A 248 -6.86 -11.51 7.20
C ARG A 248 -8.36 -11.57 7.47
N THR A 249 -9.08 -12.40 6.72
CA THR A 249 -10.51 -12.68 6.95
C THR A 249 -10.69 -14.02 7.67
N GLY A 250 -11.60 -14.08 8.64
CA GLY A 250 -12.01 -15.32 9.33
C GLY A 250 -13.38 -15.82 8.88
N TYR A 251 -13.68 -15.76 7.59
CA TYR A 251 -15.01 -16.09 7.06
C TYR A 251 -15.27 -17.60 7.02
N PRO A 252 -16.53 -18.06 7.20
CA PRO A 252 -16.87 -19.49 7.13
C PRO A 252 -16.54 -20.16 5.79
N GLY A 253 -16.58 -19.41 4.68
CA GLY A 253 -16.26 -19.92 3.35
C GLY A 253 -15.77 -18.82 2.42
N GLU A 254 -15.27 -19.21 1.24
CA GLU A 254 -14.65 -18.25 0.30
C GLU A 254 -15.64 -17.24 -0.28
N LYS A 255 -16.93 -17.61 -0.34
CA LYS A 255 -18.02 -16.80 -0.90
C LYS A 255 -18.96 -16.20 0.15
N SER A 256 -18.73 -16.43 1.44
CA SER A 256 -19.69 -16.01 2.49
C SER A 256 -19.51 -14.54 2.91
N GLY A 257 -18.34 -13.96 2.67
CA GLY A 257 -18.00 -12.63 3.18
C GLY A 257 -18.07 -12.53 4.72
N GLY A 258 -18.01 -11.29 5.21
CA GLY A 258 -18.04 -10.93 6.62
C GLY A 258 -19.36 -10.29 7.08
N ILE A 259 -20.44 -10.44 6.32
CA ILE A 259 -21.75 -9.84 6.63
C ILE A 259 -22.56 -10.68 7.63
N PHE A 260 -23.66 -10.11 8.13
CA PHE A 260 -24.56 -10.83 9.03
C PHE A 260 -25.23 -12.03 8.38
N TYR A 261 -25.23 -13.16 9.09
CA TYR A 261 -25.96 -14.37 8.76
C TYR A 261 -26.88 -14.71 9.94
N ASP A 262 -28.15 -15.01 9.67
CA ASP A 262 -29.09 -15.44 10.70
C ASP A 262 -28.70 -16.85 11.18
N PRO A 263 -28.28 -17.02 12.45
CA PRO A 263 -27.87 -18.32 12.97
C PRO A 263 -29.03 -19.32 13.10
N SER A 264 -30.28 -18.84 13.12
CA SER A 264 -31.49 -19.67 13.28
C SER A 264 -31.99 -20.29 11.96
N GLY A 265 -31.49 -19.81 10.82
CA GLY A 265 -31.84 -20.32 9.50
C GLY A 265 -31.51 -21.80 9.35
N LYS A 266 -32.43 -22.59 8.79
CA LYS A 266 -32.26 -24.05 8.67
C LYS A 266 -31.41 -24.44 7.46
N LYS A 267 -31.53 -23.68 6.37
CA LYS A 267 -30.74 -23.84 5.13
C LYS A 267 -29.85 -22.62 4.92
N ASP A 268 -28.80 -22.76 4.11
CA ASP A 268 -27.84 -21.68 3.87
C ASP A 268 -28.50 -20.41 3.32
N ASN A 269 -29.44 -20.56 2.39
CA ASN A 269 -30.25 -19.44 1.87
C ASN A 269 -31.06 -18.73 2.94
N ASP A 270 -31.54 -19.45 3.97
CA ASP A 270 -32.30 -18.85 5.06
C ASP A 270 -31.39 -18.06 6.01
N LYS A 271 -30.10 -18.42 6.07
CA LYS A 271 -29.09 -17.72 6.89
C LYS A 271 -28.57 -16.48 6.18
N ASN A 272 -28.43 -16.50 4.86
CA ASN A 272 -27.99 -15.38 4.03
C ASN A 272 -29.11 -14.35 3.82
N VAL A 273 -29.56 -13.69 4.90
CA VAL A 273 -30.69 -12.75 4.88
C VAL A 273 -30.46 -11.49 4.05
N LEU A 274 -29.20 -11.20 3.69
CA LEU A 274 -28.80 -10.11 2.82
C LEU A 274 -28.65 -10.54 1.35
N ASP A 275 -28.87 -11.82 1.05
CA ASP A 275 -28.86 -12.38 -0.30
C ASP A 275 -27.57 -12.02 -1.07
N LEU A 276 -26.41 -12.30 -0.45
CA LEU A 276 -25.09 -12.11 -1.08
C LEU A 276 -24.98 -12.92 -2.37
N LYS A 277 -24.69 -12.25 -3.48
CA LYS A 277 -24.61 -12.83 -4.82
C LYS A 277 -23.23 -13.39 -5.16
N ASP A 278 -23.22 -14.29 -6.14
CA ASP A 278 -22.02 -14.97 -6.63
C ASP A 278 -20.93 -14.05 -7.22
N SER A 279 -21.28 -12.82 -7.61
CA SER A 279 -20.33 -11.80 -8.08
C SER A 279 -19.54 -11.13 -6.95
N TYR A 280 -19.67 -11.63 -5.71
CA TYR A 280 -18.85 -11.24 -4.56
C TYR A 280 -17.35 -11.35 -4.84
N VAL A 281 -16.57 -10.38 -4.36
CA VAL A 281 -15.11 -10.37 -4.51
C VAL A 281 -14.45 -10.21 -3.14
N ASN A 282 -13.57 -11.14 -2.80
CA ASN A 282 -12.60 -10.98 -1.71
C ASN A 282 -11.24 -10.60 -2.32
N GLY A 283 -10.92 -9.31 -2.35
CA GLY A 283 -9.64 -8.81 -2.88
C GLY A 283 -8.46 -9.23 -2.01
N LEU A 284 -8.68 -9.42 -0.69
CA LEU A 284 -7.60 -9.68 0.27
C LEU A 284 -6.87 -11.00 -0.02
N LYS A 285 -7.59 -12.02 -0.49
CA LYS A 285 -6.98 -13.28 -0.95
C LYS A 285 -6.00 -13.12 -2.11
N LYS A 286 -6.15 -12.05 -2.91
CA LYS A 286 -5.25 -11.70 -4.00
C LYS A 286 -4.22 -10.62 -3.61
N GLY A 287 -4.13 -10.28 -2.32
CA GLY A 287 -3.24 -9.23 -1.81
C GLY A 287 -3.75 -7.80 -1.98
N ASN A 288 -5.03 -7.61 -2.32
CA ASN A 288 -5.65 -6.29 -2.45
C ASN A 288 -6.56 -6.00 -1.25
N HIS A 289 -6.47 -4.82 -0.66
CA HIS A 289 -7.17 -4.52 0.60
C HIS A 289 -8.60 -4.01 0.36
N PHE A 290 -9.42 -4.81 -0.32
CA PHE A 290 -10.83 -4.49 -0.53
C PHE A 290 -11.72 -5.73 -0.66
N GLU A 291 -13.03 -5.51 -0.55
CA GLU A 291 -14.06 -6.49 -0.90
C GLU A 291 -15.25 -5.83 -1.59
N PHE A 292 -15.96 -6.60 -2.41
CA PHE A 292 -17.20 -6.17 -3.05
C PHE A 292 -18.37 -7.07 -2.67
N TYR A 293 -19.43 -6.46 -2.16
CA TYR A 293 -20.66 -7.09 -1.67
C TYR A 293 -21.85 -6.73 -2.58
N PRO A 294 -22.17 -7.59 -3.56
CA PRO A 294 -23.41 -7.51 -4.34
C PRO A 294 -24.55 -8.16 -3.55
N LEU A 295 -25.45 -7.36 -3.02
CA LEU A 295 -26.58 -7.81 -2.21
C LEU A 295 -27.86 -7.86 -3.06
N GLY A 296 -28.61 -8.94 -2.97
CA GLY A 296 -29.89 -9.08 -3.68
C GLY A 296 -31.03 -8.23 -3.09
N VAL A 297 -30.89 -7.83 -1.83
CA VAL A 297 -31.87 -6.97 -1.14
C VAL A 297 -31.57 -5.49 -1.33
N ASP A 298 -32.59 -4.64 -1.12
CA ASP A 298 -32.45 -3.18 -1.12
C ASP A 298 -32.20 -2.61 0.30
N TRP A 299 -31.83 -1.33 0.37
CA TRP A 299 -31.56 -0.68 1.66
C TRP A 299 -32.80 -0.59 2.58
N ASN A 300 -34.01 -0.54 2.01
CA ASN A 300 -35.25 -0.56 2.80
C ASN A 300 -35.46 -1.91 3.49
N THR A 301 -35.12 -3.00 2.81
CA THR A 301 -35.14 -4.35 3.38
C THR A 301 -34.04 -4.49 4.44
N ILE A 302 -32.82 -3.99 4.17
CA ILE A 302 -31.73 -3.97 5.14
C ILE A 302 -32.13 -3.20 6.41
N ASP A 303 -32.75 -2.02 6.29
CA ASP A 303 -33.21 -1.22 7.42
C ASP A 303 -34.25 -1.98 8.28
N LYS A 304 -35.21 -2.65 7.64
CA LYS A 304 -36.20 -3.50 8.34
C LYS A 304 -35.56 -4.70 9.03
N LEU A 305 -34.62 -5.37 8.37
CA LEU A 305 -33.87 -6.49 8.95
C LEU A 305 -33.08 -6.01 10.16
N HIS A 306 -32.33 -4.92 10.03
CA HIS A 306 -31.57 -4.32 11.12
C HIS A 306 -32.49 -3.99 12.32
N ALA A 307 -33.61 -3.30 12.11
CA ALA A 307 -34.56 -3.01 13.19
C ALA A 307 -35.11 -4.28 13.87
N SER A 308 -35.43 -5.32 13.08
CA SER A 308 -35.94 -6.59 13.60
C SER A 308 -34.90 -7.34 14.45
N TYR A 309 -33.67 -7.48 13.96
CA TYR A 309 -32.62 -8.21 14.66
C TYR A 309 -31.99 -7.40 15.80
N ALA A 310 -31.94 -6.07 15.72
CA ALA A 310 -31.46 -5.23 16.80
C ALA A 310 -32.29 -5.40 18.08
N SER A 311 -33.61 -5.63 17.95
CA SER A 311 -34.48 -5.95 19.09
C SER A 311 -34.10 -7.26 19.81
N GLN A 312 -33.38 -8.14 19.13
CA GLN A 312 -32.85 -9.41 19.62
C GLN A 312 -31.36 -9.32 19.98
N GLN A 313 -30.80 -8.10 20.02
CA GLN A 313 -29.36 -7.84 20.22
C GLN A 313 -28.47 -8.46 19.13
N GLN A 314 -29.01 -8.63 17.91
CA GLN A 314 -28.33 -9.19 16.75
C GLN A 314 -28.21 -8.15 15.63
N PHE A 315 -27.37 -8.43 14.63
CA PHE A 315 -27.14 -7.60 13.45
C PHE A 315 -26.77 -6.13 13.73
N ASN A 316 -26.14 -5.83 14.88
CA ASN A 316 -25.61 -4.49 15.16
C ASN A 316 -24.42 -4.15 14.25
N ASP A 317 -23.62 -5.16 13.92
CA ASP A 317 -22.48 -5.05 13.02
C ASP A 317 -22.87 -5.50 11.60
N PHE A 318 -22.61 -4.64 10.63
CA PHE A 318 -22.78 -4.94 9.21
C PHE A 318 -21.63 -5.79 8.67
N PHE A 319 -20.39 -5.45 9.02
CA PHE A 319 -19.19 -6.23 8.68
C PHE A 319 -18.46 -6.69 9.92
N ARG A 320 -18.03 -7.96 9.92
CA ARG A 320 -17.29 -8.64 10.98
C ARG A 320 -16.24 -9.58 10.39
N LYS A 321 -15.36 -10.09 11.26
CA LYS A 321 -14.35 -11.11 10.97
C LYS A 321 -13.26 -10.69 9.97
N LEU A 322 -13.06 -9.38 9.80
CA LEU A 322 -11.79 -8.85 9.30
C LEU A 322 -10.87 -8.66 10.51
N TYR A 323 -9.67 -9.23 10.45
CA TYR A 323 -8.71 -9.17 11.54
C TYR A 323 -7.45 -8.45 11.11
N ILE A 324 -6.86 -7.71 12.04
CA ILE A 324 -5.58 -7.03 11.91
C ILE A 324 -4.59 -7.56 12.96
N ASP A 325 -3.39 -7.94 12.51
CA ASP A 325 -2.27 -8.26 13.37
C ASP A 325 -1.50 -6.97 13.68
N LEU A 326 -1.55 -6.53 14.94
CA LEU A 326 -0.88 -5.36 15.50
C LEU A 326 0.30 -5.74 16.41
N SER A 327 0.76 -6.99 16.38
CA SER A 327 1.85 -7.45 17.24
C SER A 327 3.23 -6.90 16.86
N ASN A 328 3.39 -6.40 15.63
CA ASN A 328 4.62 -5.75 15.19
C ASN A 328 4.56 -4.23 15.36
N GLU A 329 5.11 -3.76 16.48
CA GLU A 329 5.19 -2.35 16.84
C GLU A 329 6.59 -1.76 16.64
N ASP A 330 7.47 -2.39 15.86
CA ASP A 330 8.86 -1.94 15.68
C ASP A 330 8.93 -0.51 15.14
N SER A 331 8.13 -0.21 14.11
CA SER A 331 8.05 1.12 13.49
C SER A 331 7.02 2.04 14.16
N TYR A 332 5.80 1.53 14.36
CA TYR A 332 4.67 2.32 14.84
C TYR A 332 3.77 1.49 15.76
N SER A 333 3.26 2.12 16.80
CA SER A 333 2.04 1.66 17.46
C SER A 333 0.83 2.27 16.78
N PHE A 334 -0.08 1.44 16.29
CA PHE A 334 -1.32 1.87 15.64
C PHE A 334 -2.40 2.11 16.70
N GLY A 335 -2.90 3.35 16.75
CA GLY A 335 -3.79 3.85 17.79
C GLY A 335 -5.27 3.63 17.46
N ASP A 336 -5.89 4.67 16.88
CA ASP A 336 -7.32 4.74 16.58
C ASP A 336 -7.62 4.44 15.11
N PHE A 337 -8.79 3.83 14.90
CA PHE A 337 -9.35 3.51 13.59
C PHE A 337 -10.77 4.07 13.48
N ASP A 338 -11.20 4.31 12.25
CA ASP A 338 -12.53 4.84 11.96
C ASP A 338 -13.10 4.30 10.65
N VAL A 339 -14.34 4.66 10.37
CA VAL A 339 -15.04 4.34 9.12
C VAL A 339 -15.45 5.63 8.43
N LYS A 340 -15.22 5.70 7.12
CA LYS A 340 -15.79 6.72 6.25
C LYS A 340 -16.63 6.07 5.17
N VAL A 341 -17.86 6.55 4.99
CA VAL A 341 -18.75 6.08 3.92
C VAL A 341 -18.84 7.15 2.84
N SER A 342 -18.83 6.73 1.58
CA SER A 342 -18.99 7.61 0.42
C SER A 342 -19.81 6.93 -0.68
N ASP A 343 -20.57 7.72 -1.44
CA ASP A 343 -21.14 7.30 -2.72
C ASP A 343 -20.08 7.54 -3.81
N VAL A 344 -19.71 6.47 -4.50
CA VAL A 344 -18.72 6.47 -5.58
C VAL A 344 -19.35 6.15 -6.95
N SER A 345 -20.68 6.17 -7.05
CA SER A 345 -21.41 5.76 -8.27
C SER A 345 -20.95 6.51 -9.50
N THR A 346 -20.92 7.84 -9.46
CA THR A 346 -20.53 8.67 -10.61
C THR A 346 -19.07 8.42 -11.02
N ASP A 347 -18.17 8.28 -10.05
CA ASP A 347 -16.76 8.03 -10.35
C ASP A 347 -16.54 6.64 -10.96
N PHE A 348 -17.19 5.63 -10.39
CA PHE A 348 -17.19 4.27 -10.93
C PHE A 348 -17.79 4.20 -12.32
N GLU A 349 -18.92 4.87 -12.58
CA GLU A 349 -19.55 4.89 -13.90
C GLU A 349 -18.64 5.56 -14.94
N ASN A 350 -17.96 6.66 -14.58
CA ASN A 350 -16.98 7.31 -15.46
C ASN A 350 -15.81 6.37 -15.79
N PHE A 351 -15.30 5.64 -14.79
CA PHE A 351 -14.29 4.62 -14.99
C PHE A 351 -14.80 3.49 -15.90
N ALA A 352 -15.96 2.93 -15.60
CA ALA A 352 -16.51 1.79 -16.32
C ALA A 352 -16.85 2.14 -17.77
N LYS A 353 -17.37 3.34 -18.05
CA LYS A 353 -17.60 3.85 -19.41
C LYS A 353 -16.29 4.04 -20.17
N THR A 354 -15.22 4.50 -19.51
CA THR A 354 -13.88 4.59 -20.11
C THR A 354 -13.34 3.21 -20.49
N GLU A 355 -13.42 2.23 -19.58
CA GLU A 355 -12.98 0.87 -19.84
C GLU A 355 -13.81 0.18 -20.92
N GLU A 356 -15.12 0.46 -20.97
CA GLU A 356 -15.97 0.00 -22.05
C GLU A 356 -15.54 0.61 -23.38
N ALA A 357 -15.37 1.94 -23.46
CA ALA A 357 -14.91 2.62 -24.68
C ALA A 357 -13.64 1.99 -25.25
N LYS A 358 -12.68 1.61 -24.41
CA LYS A 358 -11.42 0.94 -24.81
C LYS A 358 -11.62 -0.37 -25.58
N LYS A 359 -12.72 -1.10 -25.33
CA LYS A 359 -13.07 -2.34 -26.05
C LYS A 359 -13.60 -2.07 -27.46
N HIS A 360 -14.14 -0.88 -27.69
CA HIS A 360 -14.72 -0.42 -28.95
C HIS A 360 -13.71 0.40 -29.78
N ARG A 361 -12.42 0.09 -29.68
CA ARG A 361 -11.39 0.81 -30.43
C ARG A 361 -11.63 0.63 -31.95
N PRO A 362 -11.85 1.71 -32.71
CA PRO A 362 -12.18 1.61 -34.12
C PRO A 362 -11.00 1.06 -34.93
N LYS A 363 -11.32 0.31 -35.99
CA LYS A 363 -10.31 -0.10 -36.97
C LYS A 363 -9.97 1.08 -37.87
N LEU A 364 -8.68 1.35 -38.02
CA LEU A 364 -8.18 2.42 -38.86
C LEU A 364 -7.77 1.90 -40.24
N THR A 365 -8.11 2.67 -41.27
CA THR A 365 -7.64 2.49 -42.65
C THR A 365 -6.88 3.74 -43.09
N LYS A 366 -6.03 3.61 -44.11
CA LYS A 366 -5.32 4.77 -44.67
C LYS A 366 -6.22 5.48 -45.70
N GLY A 367 -6.37 6.78 -45.53
CA GLY A 367 -6.99 7.68 -46.50
C GLY A 367 -6.18 7.81 -47.79
N ALA A 368 -6.75 8.50 -48.77
CA ALA A 368 -6.15 8.70 -50.09
C ALA A 368 -4.81 9.48 -50.05
N ASP A 369 -4.58 10.24 -48.98
CA ASP A 369 -3.38 11.02 -48.68
C ASP A 369 -2.47 10.37 -47.62
N GLY A 370 -2.82 9.16 -47.15
CA GLY A 370 -2.09 8.43 -46.13
C GLY A 370 -2.50 8.73 -44.68
N GLU A 371 -3.48 9.60 -44.45
CA GLU A 371 -4.01 9.90 -43.11
C GLU A 371 -4.73 8.69 -42.50
N ALA A 372 -4.75 8.59 -41.17
CA ALA A 372 -5.53 7.56 -40.49
C ALA A 372 -7.00 7.99 -40.44
N LYS A 373 -7.89 7.16 -40.98
CA LYS A 373 -9.35 7.34 -40.90
C LYS A 373 -10.00 6.07 -40.38
N PHE A 374 -11.21 6.17 -39.84
CA PHE A 374 -12.00 4.96 -39.55
C PHE A 374 -12.23 4.15 -40.83
N ALA A 375 -12.37 2.83 -40.69
CA ALA A 375 -12.86 2.03 -41.79
C ALA A 375 -14.22 2.58 -42.26
N ASP A 376 -14.46 2.62 -43.58
CA ASP A 376 -15.62 3.27 -44.22
C ASP A 376 -16.99 2.66 -43.84
N GLN A 377 -17.03 1.70 -42.89
CA GLN A 377 -18.20 0.99 -42.37
C GLN A 377 -18.22 0.92 -40.83
N GLU A 378 -17.49 1.78 -40.13
CA GLU A 378 -17.56 1.83 -38.67
C GLU A 378 -18.97 2.28 -38.23
N THR A 379 -19.72 1.37 -37.61
CA THR A 379 -21.13 1.55 -37.20
C THR A 379 -21.31 1.43 -35.69
N ASP A 380 -20.21 1.22 -34.97
CA ASP A 380 -20.22 1.16 -33.52
C ASP A 380 -20.47 2.56 -32.92
N ASP A 381 -21.63 2.73 -32.30
CA ASP A 381 -22.07 3.97 -31.65
C ASP A 381 -21.05 4.44 -30.59
N ILE A 382 -20.41 3.52 -29.86
CA ILE A 382 -19.42 3.84 -28.83
C ILE A 382 -18.11 4.27 -29.50
N ALA A 383 -17.65 3.56 -30.53
CA ALA A 383 -16.43 3.93 -31.24
C ALA A 383 -16.52 5.34 -31.85
N THR A 384 -17.62 5.61 -32.57
CA THR A 384 -17.88 6.90 -33.23
C THR A 384 -18.04 8.06 -32.23
N ALA A 385 -18.67 7.82 -31.09
CA ALA A 385 -18.81 8.81 -30.04
C ALA A 385 -17.49 9.05 -29.27
N CYS A 386 -16.71 8.00 -29.01
CA CYS A 386 -15.60 8.06 -28.05
C CYS A 386 -14.23 8.36 -28.65
N TYR A 387 -14.02 8.08 -29.94
CA TYR A 387 -12.72 8.28 -30.59
C TYR A 387 -12.74 9.45 -31.58
N ASP A 388 -11.58 10.06 -31.79
CA ASP A 388 -11.35 10.96 -32.92
C ASP A 388 -11.01 10.17 -34.20
N THR A 389 -10.96 10.83 -35.35
CA THR A 389 -10.70 10.20 -36.66
C THR A 389 -9.34 9.48 -36.73
N ASN A 390 -8.38 9.87 -35.88
CA ASN A 390 -7.06 9.24 -35.78
C ASN A 390 -7.06 7.99 -34.88
N GLY A 391 -8.21 7.61 -34.31
CA GLY A 391 -8.35 6.48 -33.41
C GLY A 391 -7.78 6.73 -32.02
N LYS A 392 -7.64 7.98 -31.60
CA LYS A 392 -7.33 8.37 -30.22
C LYS A 392 -8.64 8.61 -29.46
N ILE A 393 -8.70 8.14 -28.22
CA ILE A 393 -9.85 8.38 -27.36
C ILE A 393 -9.95 9.88 -27.04
N LYS A 394 -11.14 10.44 -27.12
CA LYS A 394 -11.39 11.86 -26.82
C LYS A 394 -11.24 12.11 -25.31
N GLU A 395 -10.77 13.29 -24.96
CA GLU A 395 -10.39 13.66 -23.58
C GLU A 395 -11.50 13.45 -22.55
N GLN A 396 -12.77 13.69 -22.91
CA GLN A 396 -13.90 13.49 -21.99
C GLN A 396 -14.20 12.02 -21.65
N TRP A 397 -13.65 11.08 -22.43
CA TRP A 397 -13.78 9.64 -22.21
C TRP A 397 -12.50 9.02 -21.64
N ILE A 398 -11.54 9.85 -21.25
CA ILE A 398 -10.39 9.43 -20.45
C ILE A 398 -10.80 9.56 -18.98
N TYR A 399 -10.73 8.45 -18.26
CA TYR A 399 -11.05 8.43 -16.84
C TYR A 399 -10.19 9.42 -16.06
N LYS A 400 -10.87 10.26 -15.27
CA LYS A 400 -10.28 11.14 -14.27
C LYS A 400 -11.06 10.95 -12.99
N SER A 401 -10.37 10.63 -11.91
CA SER A 401 -11.02 10.45 -10.62
C SER A 401 -11.73 11.73 -10.19
N THR A 402 -12.94 11.54 -9.70
CA THR A 402 -13.82 12.57 -9.16
C THR A 402 -13.95 12.38 -7.65
N PRO A 403 -14.06 13.46 -6.86
CA PRO A 403 -14.21 13.34 -5.42
C PRO A 403 -15.43 12.52 -5.05
N ALA A 404 -15.23 11.49 -4.22
CA ALA A 404 -16.32 10.70 -3.68
C ALA A 404 -17.25 11.57 -2.81
N ILE A 405 -18.56 11.34 -2.91
CA ILE A 405 -19.57 12.11 -2.18
C ILE A 405 -19.70 11.51 -0.77
N PRO A 406 -19.35 12.22 0.32
CA PRO A 406 -19.45 11.65 1.67
C PRO A 406 -20.89 11.32 2.03
N VAL A 407 -21.08 10.18 2.69
CA VAL A 407 -22.37 9.74 3.21
C VAL A 407 -22.21 9.57 4.72
N ASN A 408 -22.84 10.45 5.50
CA ASN A 408 -22.69 10.44 6.95
C ASN A 408 -23.76 9.58 7.62
N GLU A 409 -23.51 9.16 8.86
CA GLU A 409 -24.52 8.52 9.71
C GLU A 409 -25.11 7.23 9.12
N VAL A 410 -24.27 6.47 8.39
CA VAL A 410 -24.63 5.13 7.88
C VAL A 410 -23.93 4.05 8.70
N PHE A 411 -22.60 4.14 8.77
CA PHE A 411 -21.78 3.20 9.52
C PHE A 411 -20.84 3.92 10.47
N THR A 412 -20.48 3.24 11.54
CA THR A 412 -19.46 3.64 12.51
C THR A 412 -18.52 2.48 12.80
N PHE A 413 -17.31 2.77 13.25
CA PHE A 413 -16.36 1.75 13.66
C PHE A 413 -16.71 1.21 15.06
N ASN A 414 -16.75 -0.12 15.21
CA ASN A 414 -17.01 -0.76 16.50
C ASN A 414 -15.78 -0.68 17.41
N LYS A 415 -15.57 0.48 18.04
CA LYS A 415 -14.43 0.74 18.93
C LYS A 415 -14.38 -0.21 20.13
N SER A 416 -15.54 -0.63 20.65
CA SER A 416 -15.61 -1.56 21.77
C SER A 416 -15.04 -2.93 21.40
N LEU A 417 -15.47 -3.50 20.27
CA LEU A 417 -14.94 -4.75 19.74
C LEU A 417 -13.43 -4.67 19.50
N PHE A 418 -12.98 -3.61 18.82
CA PHE A 418 -11.57 -3.40 18.52
C PHE A 418 -10.73 -3.34 19.81
N ASN A 419 -11.13 -2.52 20.79
CA ASN A 419 -10.39 -2.39 22.05
C ASN A 419 -10.37 -3.71 22.82
N ASN A 420 -11.50 -4.39 22.94
CA ASN A 420 -11.60 -5.66 23.67
C ASN A 420 -10.73 -6.75 23.04
N THR A 421 -10.75 -6.87 21.71
CA THR A 421 -9.92 -7.85 21.00
C THR A 421 -8.44 -7.48 21.00
N LYS A 422 -8.09 -6.19 20.88
CA LYS A 422 -6.71 -5.69 21.00
C LYS A 422 -6.10 -5.97 22.37
N THR A 423 -6.86 -5.77 23.45
CA THR A 423 -6.40 -6.08 24.82
C THR A 423 -6.23 -7.58 25.03
N SER A 424 -7.04 -8.41 24.38
CA SER A 424 -7.02 -9.86 24.54
C SER A 424 -5.89 -10.52 23.74
N ASP A 425 -5.73 -10.12 22.48
CA ASP A 425 -4.75 -10.69 21.55
C ASP A 425 -4.43 -9.70 20.43
N THR A 426 -3.26 -9.07 20.49
CA THR A 426 -2.81 -8.10 19.49
C THR A 426 -2.58 -8.70 18.10
N LYS A 427 -2.49 -10.03 17.95
CA LYS A 427 -2.39 -10.70 16.63
C LYS A 427 -3.74 -10.91 15.96
N ASN A 428 -4.82 -10.87 16.74
CA ASN A 428 -6.16 -11.26 16.32
C ASN A 428 -7.19 -10.19 16.66
N VAL A 429 -6.85 -8.92 16.42
CA VAL A 429 -7.73 -7.78 16.65
C VAL A 429 -8.79 -7.73 15.57
N GLU A 430 -10.07 -7.63 15.94
CA GLU A 430 -11.18 -7.66 14.99
C GLU A 430 -11.65 -6.24 14.65
N PHE A 431 -11.84 -5.98 13.36
CA PHE A 431 -12.57 -4.83 12.84
C PHE A 431 -14.05 -5.18 12.70
N GLY A 432 -14.88 -4.40 13.39
CA GLY A 432 -16.32 -4.39 13.23
C GLY A 432 -16.78 -3.06 12.65
N VAL A 433 -17.65 -3.11 11.65
CA VAL A 433 -18.34 -1.94 11.12
C VAL A 433 -19.80 -2.06 11.52
N SER A 434 -20.27 -1.18 12.40
CA SER A 434 -21.64 -1.16 12.91
C SER A 434 -22.49 -0.15 12.16
N PHE A 435 -23.80 -0.34 12.17
CA PHE A 435 -24.72 0.75 11.83
C PHE A 435 -24.46 1.94 12.76
N ASP A 436 -24.46 3.17 12.21
CA ASP A 436 -24.43 4.37 13.05
C ASP A 436 -25.71 4.40 13.93
N PRO A 437 -25.63 4.79 15.22
CA PRO A 437 -26.82 4.91 16.07
C PRO A 437 -27.91 5.84 15.52
N ARG A 438 -27.57 6.75 14.61
CA ARG A 438 -28.48 7.67 13.91
C ARG A 438 -28.82 7.21 12.51
N PHE A 439 -28.50 5.96 12.16
CA PHE A 439 -28.81 5.40 10.86
C PHE A 439 -30.30 5.53 10.53
N SER A 440 -30.55 6.04 9.34
CA SER A 440 -31.85 6.07 8.70
C SER A 440 -31.65 5.89 7.20
N LEU A 441 -32.61 5.28 6.52
CA LEU A 441 -32.60 5.16 5.06
C LEU A 441 -32.42 6.52 4.36
N LYS A 442 -32.89 7.61 4.96
CA LYS A 442 -32.72 8.99 4.42
C LYS A 442 -31.26 9.43 4.34
N ASN A 443 -30.39 8.82 5.13
CA ASN A 443 -28.97 9.13 5.17
C ASN A 443 -28.23 8.57 3.94
N ILE A 444 -28.88 7.72 3.12
CA ILE A 444 -28.35 7.18 1.87
C ILE A 444 -29.04 7.91 0.70
N PRO A 445 -28.45 8.98 0.14
CA PRO A 445 -29.11 9.80 -0.89
C PRO A 445 -29.37 9.04 -2.19
N ASN A 446 -28.47 8.10 -2.51
CA ASN A 446 -28.55 7.25 -3.69
C ASN A 446 -28.66 5.78 -3.29
N PRO A 447 -29.87 5.29 -2.95
CA PRO A 447 -30.07 3.92 -2.49
C PRO A 447 -29.83 2.85 -3.57
N LYS A 448 -29.70 3.25 -4.84
CA LYS A 448 -29.32 2.35 -5.94
C LYS A 448 -27.84 2.44 -6.28
N GLY A 449 -27.11 3.36 -5.66
CA GLY A 449 -25.71 3.62 -5.93
C GLY A 449 -24.75 2.55 -5.44
N LEU A 450 -23.48 2.77 -5.76
CA LEU A 450 -22.34 2.04 -5.25
C LEU A 450 -21.79 2.79 -4.03
N LEU A 451 -21.97 2.23 -2.84
CA LEU A 451 -21.40 2.78 -1.61
C LEU A 451 -20.01 2.18 -1.38
N LYS A 452 -19.06 3.01 -0.98
CA LYS A 452 -17.72 2.63 -0.52
C LYS A 452 -17.60 2.93 0.97
N VAL A 453 -17.15 1.96 1.75
CA VAL A 453 -16.91 2.03 3.19
C VAL A 453 -15.43 1.82 3.44
N ASP A 454 -14.72 2.89 3.77
CA ASP A 454 -13.29 2.88 4.02
C ASP A 454 -13.01 2.71 5.51
N LEU A 455 -12.18 1.72 5.86
CA LEU A 455 -11.54 1.64 7.16
C LEU A 455 -10.30 2.52 7.16
N LEU A 456 -10.27 3.49 8.07
CA LEU A 456 -9.24 4.50 8.18
C LEU A 456 -8.37 4.24 9.40
N LEU A 457 -7.05 4.30 9.21
CA LEU A 457 -6.10 4.47 10.30
C LEU A 457 -6.01 5.96 10.62
N ASN A 458 -6.55 6.39 11.77
CA ASN A 458 -6.55 7.80 12.17
C ASN A 458 -5.19 8.21 12.73
N THR A 459 -4.62 7.38 13.61
CA THR A 459 -3.40 7.75 14.35
C THR A 459 -2.40 6.60 14.39
N ALA A 460 -1.15 6.90 14.09
CA ALA A 460 0.00 6.05 14.37
C ALA A 460 1.03 6.84 15.18
N THR A 461 1.72 6.20 16.12
CA THR A 461 2.79 6.85 16.89
C THR A 461 4.11 6.14 16.58
N PRO A 462 5.14 6.87 16.11
CA PRO A 462 6.47 6.29 15.89
C PRO A 462 6.99 5.64 17.18
N ASN A 463 7.46 4.41 17.09
CA ASN A 463 8.11 3.74 18.21
C ASN A 463 9.61 4.10 18.24
N LEU A 464 9.95 5.13 18.99
CA LEU A 464 11.32 5.66 19.06
C LEU A 464 12.11 5.15 20.28
N ALA A 465 11.46 4.39 21.16
CA ALA A 465 12.00 3.96 22.45
C ALA A 465 12.20 2.43 22.55
N GLY A 466 11.95 1.68 21.49
CA GLY A 466 12.10 0.23 21.50
C GLY A 466 13.56 -0.22 21.61
N GLU A 467 13.81 -1.26 22.41
CA GLU A 467 15.15 -1.85 22.59
C GLU A 467 15.77 -2.31 21.26
N LYS A 468 14.95 -2.81 20.34
CA LYS A 468 15.40 -3.23 19.00
C LYS A 468 15.97 -2.06 18.19
N LEU A 469 15.37 -0.88 18.29
CA LEU A 469 15.85 0.31 17.58
C LEU A 469 17.21 0.77 18.13
N SER A 470 17.46 0.56 19.43
CA SER A 470 18.76 0.89 20.05
C SER A 470 19.93 0.09 19.47
N LYS A 471 19.68 -1.10 18.91
CA LYS A 471 20.67 -1.89 18.18
C LYS A 471 21.10 -1.30 16.83
N LEU A 472 20.53 -0.17 16.41
CA LEU A 472 21.00 0.61 15.26
C LEU A 472 22.05 1.67 15.67
N GLN A 473 22.58 1.55 16.88
CA GLN A 473 23.65 2.38 17.45
C GLN A 473 24.81 1.49 17.87
N TRP A 474 26.03 2.00 17.82
CA TRP A 474 27.21 1.29 18.30
C TRP A 474 28.28 2.27 18.76
N VAL A 475 29.35 1.75 19.36
CA VAL A 475 30.56 2.51 19.68
C VAL A 475 31.66 2.02 18.76
N ASN A 476 32.29 2.93 18.02
CA ASN A 476 33.37 2.56 17.11
C ASN A 476 34.68 2.26 17.88
N ALA A 477 35.70 1.77 17.18
CA ALA A 477 36.98 1.38 17.77
C ALA A 477 37.71 2.52 18.51
N LYS A 478 37.34 3.79 18.26
CA LYS A 478 37.89 4.98 18.94
C LYS A 478 37.10 5.38 20.18
N GLY A 479 36.10 4.60 20.60
CA GLY A 479 35.20 4.94 21.71
C GLY A 479 34.19 6.03 21.36
N THR A 480 33.99 6.35 20.08
CA THR A 480 33.00 7.35 19.64
C THR A 480 31.66 6.66 19.37
N ALA A 481 30.59 7.19 19.96
CA ALA A 481 29.24 6.72 19.68
C ALA A 481 28.86 7.05 18.23
N ASN A 482 28.40 6.03 17.50
CA ASN A 482 27.81 6.14 16.18
C ASN A 482 26.29 5.90 16.27
N THR A 483 25.52 6.91 15.86
CA THR A 483 24.05 6.91 15.85
C THR A 483 23.50 7.19 14.45
N ALA A 484 24.32 7.14 13.41
CA ALA A 484 23.93 7.58 12.07
C ALA A 484 22.79 6.74 11.46
N LEU A 485 22.83 5.41 11.62
CA LEU A 485 21.76 4.51 11.18
C LEU A 485 20.48 4.71 12.02
N TYR A 486 20.62 4.76 13.35
CA TYR A 486 19.52 5.07 14.27
C TYR A 486 18.81 6.37 13.89
N GLU A 487 19.54 7.47 13.68
CA GLU A 487 18.95 8.75 13.29
C GLU A 487 18.34 8.69 11.88
N SER A 488 18.89 7.89 10.97
CA SER A 488 18.27 7.65 9.64
C SER A 488 16.91 6.99 9.77
N VAL A 489 16.79 5.93 10.58
CA VAL A 489 15.53 5.22 10.83
C VAL A 489 14.54 6.11 11.59
N LYS A 490 14.97 6.71 12.71
CA LYS A 490 14.13 7.60 13.54
C LYS A 490 13.55 8.77 12.74
N ASN A 491 14.37 9.45 11.96
CA ASN A 491 13.91 10.59 11.16
C ASN A 491 12.94 10.14 10.05
N THR A 492 13.16 8.95 9.46
CA THR A 492 12.23 8.36 8.50
C THR A 492 10.88 8.06 9.15
N LEU A 493 10.86 7.47 10.35
CA LEU A 493 9.62 7.16 11.08
C LEU A 493 8.84 8.42 11.48
N GLN A 494 9.53 9.50 11.81
CA GLN A 494 8.88 10.77 12.15
C GLN A 494 8.26 11.44 10.92
N GLU A 495 8.90 11.33 9.76
CA GLU A 495 8.43 11.92 8.49
C GLU A 495 7.26 11.14 7.88
N LEU A 496 7.33 9.81 7.87
CA LEU A 496 6.41 8.95 7.13
C LEU A 496 5.30 8.30 7.97
N LYS A 497 4.93 8.97 9.07
CA LYS A 497 3.86 8.52 9.97
C LYS A 497 2.58 8.18 9.20
N PRO A 498 2.09 6.93 9.24
CA PRO A 498 0.88 6.52 8.54
C PRO A 498 -0.36 6.98 9.33
N ALA A 499 -0.78 8.22 9.11
CA ALA A 499 -2.00 8.78 9.69
C ALA A 499 -2.98 9.19 8.58
N HIS A 500 -4.29 9.06 8.88
CA HIS A 500 -5.40 9.34 7.97
C HIS A 500 -5.31 8.58 6.65
N LYS A 501 -4.93 7.31 6.71
CA LYS A 501 -4.81 6.43 5.53
C LYS A 501 -5.93 5.40 5.49
N VAL A 502 -6.49 5.18 4.31
CA VAL A 502 -7.36 4.02 4.05
C VAL A 502 -6.50 2.76 4.13
N ILE A 503 -6.93 1.81 4.95
CA ILE A 503 -6.23 0.54 5.11
C ILE A 503 -6.99 -0.64 4.51
N TYR A 504 -8.30 -0.48 4.30
CA TYR A 504 -9.19 -1.47 3.72
C TYR A 504 -10.49 -0.80 3.21
N SER A 505 -11.10 -1.32 2.15
CA SER A 505 -12.36 -0.79 1.61
C SER A 505 -13.41 -1.88 1.39
N TYR A 506 -14.67 -1.60 1.72
CA TYR A 506 -15.82 -2.42 1.31
C TYR A 506 -16.63 -1.65 0.28
N TYR A 507 -16.98 -2.30 -0.83
CA TYR A 507 -17.93 -1.79 -1.82
C TYR A 507 -19.26 -2.51 -1.66
N ILE A 508 -20.37 -1.78 -1.59
CA ILE A 508 -21.72 -2.33 -1.44
C ILE A 508 -22.56 -1.88 -2.62
N LYS A 509 -23.17 -2.85 -3.31
CA LYS A 509 -24.21 -2.61 -4.30
C LYS A 509 -25.42 -3.46 -3.95
N THR A 510 -26.57 -2.81 -3.79
CA THR A 510 -27.86 -3.47 -3.51
C THR A 510 -28.63 -3.76 -4.79
N GLN A 511 -29.66 -4.61 -4.68
CA GLN A 511 -30.52 -5.06 -5.79
C GLN A 511 -29.70 -5.65 -6.96
N GLN A 512 -28.81 -6.60 -6.65
CA GLN A 512 -27.99 -7.32 -7.64
C GLN A 512 -28.55 -8.69 -8.00
#